data_AF-A0A4Y2S0K5-F1
#
_entry.id   AF-A0A4Y2S0K5-F1
#
_cell.length_a   1.000
_cell.length_b   1.000
_cell.length_c   1.000
_cell.angle_alpha   90.00
_cell.angle_beta   90.00
_cell.angle_gamma   90.00
#
_symmetry.space_group_name_H-M   'P 1'
#
loop_
_entity.id
_entity.type
_entity.pdbx_description
1 polymer ?
#
loop_
_entity_poly.entity_id
_entity_poly.type
_entity_poly.pdbx_seq_one_letter_code
_entity_poly.pdbx_strand_id
1 'polypeptide(L)'
;MKYSIQKTEIFCYFPSHVEISGNETVDAIAKFASAFLPRTLPYRDIKKSLVSNLFSVWQQKWNLQANNKLHSVKPSIGLWPILPVGQVDVKLTRLRIGHTRFTHRHLFLGQRVPRCPTCPVGFTVHRI
;
A
#
# COMPACT_ATOMS: atom_id res chain seq x y z
N MET A 1 25.23 -5.16 -58.33
CA MET A 1 25.97 -5.40 -57.07
C MET A 1 25.76 -4.21 -56.15
N LYS A 2 25.01 -4.36 -55.05
CA LYS A 2 24.92 -3.34 -53.99
C LYS A 2 25.93 -3.72 -52.92
N TYR A 3 26.99 -2.93 -52.76
CA TYR A 3 27.92 -3.07 -51.64
C TYR A 3 27.24 -2.51 -50.39
N SER A 4 26.92 -3.38 -49.43
CA SER A 4 26.47 -2.98 -48.11
C SER A 4 27.71 -2.75 -47.25
N ILE A 5 27.97 -1.49 -46.88
CA ILE A 5 29.07 -1.13 -45.98
C ILE A 5 28.71 -1.66 -44.59
N GLN A 6 29.40 -2.70 -44.13
CA GLN A 6 29.29 -3.16 -42.75
C GLN A 6 29.97 -2.12 -41.86
N LYS A 7 29.19 -1.42 -41.04
CA LYS A 7 29.70 -0.48 -40.04
C LYS A 7 30.19 -1.28 -38.83
N THR A 8 31.48 -1.21 -38.53
CA THR A 8 32.05 -1.75 -37.30
C THR A 8 31.98 -0.68 -36.21
N GLU A 9 31.25 -0.97 -35.13
CA GLU A 9 31.13 -0.08 -33.97
C GLU A 9 32.00 -0.62 -32.82
N ILE A 10 32.95 0.19 -32.36
CA ILE A 10 33.83 -0.13 -31.24
C ILE A 10 33.46 0.79 -30.08
N PHE A 11 33.06 0.20 -28.96
CA PHE A 11 32.83 0.95 -27.72
C PHE A 11 34.14 1.04 -26.94
N CYS A 12 34.54 2.26 -26.58
CA CYS A 12 35.68 2.52 -25.70
C CYS A 12 35.25 3.48 -24.60
N TYR A 13 35.73 3.22 -23.37
CA TYR A 13 35.51 4.09 -22.22
C TYR A 13 36.82 4.83 -21.93
N PHE A 14 36.71 6.14 -21.75
CA PHE A 14 37.82 6.98 -21.33
C PHE A 14 37.57 7.52 -19.92
N PRO A 15 38.60 7.63 -19.08
CA PRO A 15 38.48 8.24 -17.76
C PRO A 15 38.05 9.71 -17.86
N SER A 16 37.39 10.21 -16.80
CA SER A 16 36.93 11.60 -16.71
C SER A 16 38.10 12.59 -16.82
N HIS A 17 37.86 13.76 -17.43
CA HIS A 17 38.79 14.90 -17.59
C HIS A 17 39.89 14.79 -18.67
N VAL A 18 39.68 14.00 -19.74
CA VAL A 18 40.63 13.92 -20.87
C VAL A 18 40.41 15.03 -21.93
N GLU A 19 39.65 16.09 -21.63
CA GLU A 19 39.40 17.24 -22.54
C GLU A 19 39.10 16.86 -24.01
N ILE A 20 38.35 15.78 -24.21
CA ILE A 20 37.92 15.36 -25.54
C ILE A 20 36.81 16.31 -25.99
N SER A 21 37.16 17.27 -26.86
CA SER A 21 36.24 18.32 -27.32
C SER A 21 34.87 17.81 -27.82
N GLY A 22 34.83 16.62 -28.44
CA GLY A 22 33.58 15.96 -28.85
C GLY A 22 32.70 15.52 -27.66
N ASN A 23 33.30 15.03 -26.58
CA ASN A 23 32.55 14.67 -25.37
C ASN A 23 32.08 15.91 -24.63
N GLU A 24 32.89 16.98 -24.61
CA GLU A 24 32.51 18.26 -23.99
C GLU A 24 31.34 18.92 -24.69
N THR A 25 31.32 18.89 -26.02
CA THR A 25 30.19 19.41 -26.80
C THR A 25 28.93 18.60 -26.58
N VAL A 26 29.02 17.26 -26.57
CA VAL A 26 27.88 16.40 -26.22
C VAL A 26 27.38 16.66 -24.79
N ASP A 27 28.29 16.82 -23.83
CA ASP A 27 27.96 17.12 -22.44
C ASP A 27 27.33 18.51 -22.29
N ALA A 28 27.83 19.53 -23.00
CA ALA A 28 27.24 20.86 -23.03
C ALA A 28 25.83 20.86 -23.62
N ILE A 29 25.60 20.12 -24.71
CA ILE A 29 24.28 19.96 -25.33
C ILE A 29 23.34 19.19 -24.38
N ALA A 30 23.81 18.13 -23.73
CA ALA A 30 23.03 17.36 -22.76
C ALA A 30 22.62 18.23 -21.56
N LYS A 31 23.56 19.02 -21.02
CA LYS A 31 23.31 20.00 -19.94
C LYS A 31 22.30 21.06 -20.36
N PHE A 32 22.45 21.62 -21.57
CA PHE A 32 21.52 22.58 -22.12
C PHE A 32 20.12 21.98 -22.26
N ALA A 33 19.99 20.80 -22.89
CA ALA A 33 18.72 20.09 -23.03
C ALA A 33 18.07 19.75 -21.67
N SER A 34 18.86 19.35 -20.68
CA SER A 34 18.38 19.09 -19.31
C SER A 34 17.86 20.34 -18.61
N ALA A 35 18.35 21.53 -18.97
CA ALA A 35 17.86 22.79 -18.39
C ALA A 35 16.44 23.15 -18.88
N PHE A 36 16.04 22.65 -20.05
CA PHE A 36 14.68 22.82 -20.59
C PHE A 36 13.72 21.71 -20.17
N LEU A 37 14.18 20.66 -19.51
CA LEU A 37 13.28 19.69 -18.91
C LEU A 37 12.52 20.39 -17.78
N PRO A 38 11.17 20.32 -17.77
CA PRO A 38 10.40 20.90 -16.68
C PRO A 38 10.90 20.31 -15.37
N ARG A 39 11.21 21.19 -14.41
CA ARG A 39 11.59 20.78 -13.06
C ARG A 39 10.48 19.88 -12.54
N THR A 40 10.73 18.57 -12.55
CA THR A 40 9.76 17.59 -12.09
C THR A 40 9.47 17.87 -10.62
N LEU A 41 8.20 17.76 -10.23
CA LEU A 41 7.81 17.91 -8.83
C LEU A 41 8.73 17.05 -7.97
N PRO A 42 9.21 17.57 -6.82
CA PRO A 42 10.15 16.83 -6.00
C PRO A 42 9.53 15.48 -5.64
N TYR A 43 10.31 14.41 -5.79
CA TYR A 43 9.86 13.04 -5.60
C TYR A 43 9.03 12.84 -4.30
N ARG A 44 9.37 13.54 -3.23
CA ARG A 44 8.66 13.50 -1.94
C ARG A 44 7.19 13.90 -2.07
N ASP A 45 6.88 14.92 -2.86
CA ASP A 45 5.53 15.43 -3.04
C ASP A 45 4.69 14.48 -3.90
N ILE A 46 5.28 13.97 -4.98
CA ILE A 46 4.65 12.92 -5.82
C ILE A 46 4.36 11.68 -4.98
N LYS A 47 5.34 11.21 -4.21
CA LYS A 47 5.18 10.05 -3.32
C LYS A 47 4.06 10.28 -2.30
N LYS A 48 4.04 11.44 -1.64
CA LYS A 48 3.02 11.78 -0.65
C LYS A 48 1.62 11.78 -1.27
N SER A 49 1.46 12.43 -2.42
CA SER A 49 0.19 12.47 -3.15
C SER A 49 -0.28 11.08 -3.55
N LEU A 50 0.61 10.26 -4.13
CA LEU A 50 0.28 8.90 -4.56
C LEU A 50 -0.13 8.00 -3.40
N VAL A 51 0.62 8.05 -2.29
CA VAL A 51 0.30 7.29 -1.07
C VAL A 51 -1.04 7.76 -0.49
N SER A 52 -1.27 9.07 -0.40
CA SER A 52 -2.54 9.63 0.09
C SER A 52 -3.73 9.18 -0.76
N ASN A 53 -3.59 9.21 -2.09
CA ASN A 53 -4.63 8.77 -3.01
C ASN A 53 -4.90 7.26 -2.86
N LEU A 54 -3.85 6.45 -2.72
CA LEU A 54 -3.99 5.02 -2.48
C LEU A 54 -4.77 4.74 -1.18
N PHE A 55 -4.39 5.39 -0.07
CA PHE A 55 -5.10 5.25 1.20
C PHE A 55 -6.55 5.72 1.11
N SER A 56 -6.83 6.80 0.37
CA SER A 56 -8.19 7.28 0.14
C SER A 56 -9.05 6.25 -0.59
N VAL A 57 -8.54 5.67 -1.69
CA VAL A 57 -9.25 4.63 -2.45
C VAL A 57 -9.47 3.38 -1.58
N TRP A 58 -8.47 2.99 -0.79
CA TRP A 58 -8.63 1.88 0.14
C TRP A 58 -9.69 2.18 1.19
N GLN A 59 -9.66 3.37 1.78
CA GLN A 59 -10.63 3.80 2.78
C GLN A 59 -12.06 3.80 2.22
N GLN A 60 -12.24 4.24 0.98
CA GLN A 60 -13.53 4.15 0.28
C GLN A 60 -14.00 2.70 0.15
N LYS A 61 -13.13 1.80 -0.32
CA LYS A 61 -13.46 0.36 -0.40
C LYS A 61 -13.79 -0.25 0.96
N TRP A 62 -13.08 0.18 2.00
CA TRP A 62 -13.31 -0.27 3.36
C TRP A 62 -14.64 0.22 3.94
N ASN A 63 -15.01 1.48 3.67
CA ASN A 63 -16.32 2.03 4.05
C ASN A 63 -17.49 1.26 3.43
N LEU A 64 -17.29 0.61 2.28
CA LEU A 64 -18.30 -0.25 1.65
C LEU A 64 -18.48 -1.61 2.38
N GLN A 65 -17.59 -1.98 3.30
CA GLN A 65 -17.64 -3.26 4.04
C GLN A 65 -18.63 -3.22 5.21
N ALA A 66 -19.90 -2.86 4.94
CA ALA A 66 -20.94 -2.68 5.96
C ALA A 66 -21.23 -3.94 6.80
N ASN A 67 -21.05 -5.13 6.22
CA ASN A 67 -21.29 -6.42 6.89
C ASN A 67 -20.04 -7.01 7.57
N ASN A 68 -18.93 -6.28 7.62
CA ASN A 68 -17.70 -6.76 8.23
C ASN A 68 -17.65 -6.39 9.72
N LYS A 69 -17.60 -7.40 10.59
CA LYS A 69 -17.47 -7.21 12.05
C LYS A 69 -16.27 -6.35 12.45
N LEU A 70 -15.17 -6.42 11.67
CA LEU A 70 -13.98 -5.63 11.92
C LEU A 70 -14.18 -4.15 11.52
N HIS A 71 -14.98 -3.86 10.51
CA HIS A 71 -15.28 -2.48 10.10
C HIS A 71 -15.98 -1.70 11.20
N SER A 72 -16.93 -2.32 11.90
CA SER A 72 -17.61 -1.71 13.06
C SER A 72 -16.65 -1.30 14.18
N VAL A 73 -15.55 -2.03 14.36
CA VAL A 73 -14.53 -1.72 15.39
C VAL A 73 -13.46 -0.78 14.85
N LYS A 74 -13.16 -0.86 13.56
CA LYS A 74 -12.05 -0.18 12.91
C LYS A 74 -12.54 0.50 11.63
N PRO A 75 -13.22 1.65 11.71
CA PRO A 75 -13.72 2.32 10.52
C PRO A 75 -12.59 2.94 9.68
N SER A 76 -11.43 3.26 10.25
CA SER A 76 -10.32 3.85 9.50
C SER A 76 -9.22 2.83 9.14
N ILE A 77 -8.66 2.96 7.94
CA ILE A 77 -7.48 2.23 7.50
C ILE A 77 -6.25 2.97 8.03
N GLY A 78 -5.85 2.61 9.25
CA GLY A 78 -4.57 2.97 9.84
C GLY A 78 -4.00 1.85 10.69
N LEU A 79 -2.78 2.03 11.19
CA LEU A 79 -2.20 1.13 12.18
C LEU A 79 -2.93 1.26 13.51
N TRP A 80 -3.17 0.13 14.17
CA TRP A 80 -3.51 0.15 15.59
C TRP A 80 -2.24 0.48 16.40
N PRO A 81 -2.38 1.04 17.61
CA PRO A 81 -1.26 1.08 18.54
C PRO A 81 -0.78 -0.35 18.75
N ILE A 82 0.50 -0.59 18.48
CA ILE A 82 1.13 -1.88 18.68
C ILE A 82 1.19 -2.10 20.18
N LEU A 83 0.57 -3.19 20.68
CA LEU A 83 0.78 -3.56 22.08
C LEU A 83 2.13 -4.28 22.18
N PRO A 84 2.93 -4.00 23.22
CA PRO A 84 4.25 -4.61 23.39
C PRO A 84 4.20 -6.13 23.62
N VAL A 85 3.01 -6.71 23.83
CA VAL A 85 2.81 -8.14 24.11
C VAL A 85 1.85 -8.75 23.08
N GLY A 86 2.38 -9.49 22.11
CA GLY A 86 1.58 -10.07 21.03
C GLY A 86 0.46 -11.03 21.48
N GLN A 87 0.57 -11.66 22.65
CA GLN A 87 -0.52 -12.47 23.20
C GLN A 87 -1.76 -11.64 23.58
N VAL A 88 -1.56 -10.39 24.00
CA VAL A 88 -2.65 -9.46 24.30
C VAL A 88 -3.33 -9.02 23.01
N ASP A 89 -2.57 -8.78 21.94
CA ASP A 89 -3.12 -8.42 20.63
C ASP A 89 -4.04 -9.49 20.05
N VAL A 90 -3.69 -10.77 20.17
CA VAL A 90 -4.54 -11.87 19.69
C VAL A 90 -5.85 -11.92 20.48
N LYS A 91 -5.77 -11.84 21.82
CA LYS A 91 -6.97 -11.84 22.68
C LYS A 91 -7.85 -10.63 22.40
N LEU A 92 -7.26 -9.44 22.29
CA LEU A 92 -7.97 -8.21 22.01
C LEU A 92 -8.61 -8.21 20.62
N THR A 93 -7.91 -8.70 19.60
CA THR A 93 -8.44 -8.84 18.24
C THR A 93 -9.64 -9.77 18.23
N ARG A 94 -9.55 -10.94 18.88
CA ARG A 94 -10.68 -11.89 18.99
C ARG A 94 -11.88 -11.27 19.71
N LEU A 95 -11.66 -10.56 20.82
CA LEU A 95 -12.72 -9.87 21.55
C LEU A 95 -13.41 -8.80 20.70
N ARG A 96 -12.63 -7.98 19.99
CA ARG A 96 -13.11 -6.92 19.09
C ARG A 96 -14.07 -7.46 18.02
N ILE A 97 -13.70 -8.54 17.33
CA ILE A 97 -14.56 -9.17 16.31
C ILE A 97 -15.62 -10.13 16.89
N GLY A 98 -15.74 -10.18 18.22
CA GLY A 98 -16.72 -11.00 18.92
C GLY A 98 -16.49 -12.51 18.81
N HIS A 99 -15.25 -12.97 18.67
CA HIS A 99 -14.88 -14.39 18.67
C HIS A 99 -14.67 -14.90 20.10
N THR A 100 -15.77 -15.20 20.80
CA THR A 100 -15.73 -15.84 22.13
C THR A 100 -16.47 -17.16 22.09
N ARG A 101 -16.27 -18.01 23.11
CA ARG A 101 -17.05 -19.25 23.25
C ARG A 101 -18.54 -18.95 23.27
N PHE A 102 -18.98 -17.89 23.92
CA PHE A 102 -20.40 -17.52 24.02
C PHE A 102 -21.04 -17.25 22.65
N THR A 103 -20.35 -16.49 21.79
CA THR A 103 -20.86 -16.09 20.48
C THR A 103 -20.60 -17.10 19.37
N HIS A 104 -19.54 -17.93 19.46
CA HIS A 104 -19.10 -18.85 18.40
C HIS A 104 -19.30 -20.35 18.71
N ARG A 105 -19.71 -20.74 19.92
CA ARG A 105 -19.94 -22.16 20.28
C ARG A 105 -20.84 -22.90 19.30
N HIS A 106 -21.87 -22.22 18.78
CA HIS A 106 -22.81 -22.82 17.85
C HIS A 106 -22.16 -23.25 16.52
N LEU A 107 -21.13 -22.55 16.04
CA LEU A 107 -20.39 -22.93 14.83
C LEU A 107 -19.63 -24.24 15.02
N PHE A 108 -18.99 -24.42 16.17
CA PHE A 108 -18.25 -25.65 16.50
C PHE A 108 -19.17 -26.86 16.71
N LEU A 109 -20.42 -26.62 17.12
CA LEU A 109 -21.42 -27.65 17.37
C LEU A 109 -22.39 -27.86 16.20
N GLY A 110 -22.24 -27.11 15.09
CA GLY A 110 -23.18 -27.15 13.96
C GLY A 110 -24.61 -26.73 14.32
N GLN A 111 -24.78 -25.95 15.39
CA GLN A 111 -26.07 -25.51 15.90
C GLN A 111 -26.48 -24.17 15.28
N ARG A 112 -27.78 -23.84 15.37
CA ARG A 112 -28.28 -22.53 14.98
C ARG A 112 -27.69 -21.43 15.87
N VAL A 113 -27.55 -20.23 15.29
CA VAL A 113 -27.09 -19.05 16.01
C VAL A 113 -28.01 -18.81 17.21
N PRO A 114 -27.47 -18.77 18.45
CA PRO A 114 -28.27 -18.53 19.63
C PRO A 114 -28.77 -17.08 19.61
N ARG A 115 -30.08 -16.91 19.83
CA ARG A 115 -30.76 -15.62 19.88
C ARG A 115 -31.22 -15.32 21.29
N CYS A 116 -31.26 -14.03 21.63
CA CYS A 116 -31.86 -13.58 22.87
C CYS A 116 -33.36 -13.92 22.88
N PRO A 117 -33.90 -14.52 23.95
CA PRO A 117 -35.32 -14.82 24.06
C PRO A 117 -36.20 -13.56 24.14
N THR A 118 -35.63 -12.41 24.54
CA THR A 118 -36.36 -11.17 24.78
C THR A 118 -36.33 -10.21 23.59
N CYS A 119 -35.21 -10.07 22.87
CA CYS A 119 -35.03 -9.05 21.82
C CYS A 119 -34.80 -9.61 20.39
N PRO A 120 -35.12 -10.87 20.12
CA PRO A 120 -34.70 -11.68 18.95
C PRO A 120 -33.32 -11.49 18.30
N VAL A 121 -32.41 -10.68 18.85
CA VAL A 121 -31.08 -10.43 18.28
C VAL A 121 -30.11 -11.57 18.64
N GLY A 122 -29.15 -11.86 17.75
CA GLY A 122 -28.04 -12.77 18.06
C GLY A 122 -27.14 -12.23 19.16
N PHE A 123 -26.52 -13.11 19.93
CA PHE A 123 -25.59 -12.69 20.98
C PHE A 123 -24.33 -12.04 20.40
N THR A 124 -23.95 -10.88 20.95
CA THR A 124 -22.74 -10.13 20.60
C THR A 124 -21.88 -9.89 21.83
N VAL A 125 -20.57 -9.73 21.64
CA VAL A 125 -19.65 -9.29 22.72
C VAL A 125 -19.81 -7.80 23.00
N HIS A 126 -20.12 -7.02 21.95
CA HIS A 126 -20.45 -5.61 22.08
C HIS A 126 -21.86 -5.47 22.67
N ARG A 127 -22.00 -4.67 23.73
CA ARG A 127 -23.31 -4.24 24.26
C ARG A 127 -23.70 -2.96 23.50
N ILE A 128 -24.85 -2.97 22.83
CA ILE A 128 -25.43 -1.75 22.23
C ILE A 128 -25.85 -0.82 23.38
#